data_AF-A0A0L8VBZ8-F1
#
_entry.id   AF-A0A0L8VBZ8-F1
#
_cell.length_a   1.000
_cell.length_b   1.000
_cell.length_c   1.000
_cell.angle_alpha   90.00
_cell.angle_beta   90.00
_cell.angle_gamma   90.00
#
_symmetry.space_group_name_H-M   'P 1'
#
loop_
_entity.id
_entity.type
_entity.pdbx_description
1 polymer ?
#
loop_
_entity_poly.entity_id
_entity_poly.type
_entity_poly.pdbx_seq_one_letter_code
_entity_poly.pdbx_strand_id
1 'polypeptide(L)'
;MKKMIRLLAGVFLMSVVGCQSGSQTENGITTSLVPIGEGWSQTSVNATIFRKNSVVSTANYQFVAYYDSSASVVLARRKHGSDSWEIHQTQYKGNVHDAHNVISLMVDGDGYLHLSWDHHNNPLNYCRSLSPESLELGPKRPMIGGNEQTVSYPEFYALPDGDLLFAYREGGSGNGNLVLNRYDLNDQC
;
A
#
# COMPACT_ATOMS: atom_id res chain seq x y z
N MET A 1 58.75 35.74 -60.82
CA MET A 1 59.80 36.57 -60.22
C MET A 1 59.20 37.44 -59.13
N LYS A 2 59.77 37.43 -57.91
CA LYS A 2 59.65 38.44 -56.82
C LYS A 2 58.24 38.56 -56.19
N LYS A 3 58.00 38.47 -54.87
CA LYS A 3 58.86 38.48 -53.68
C LYS A 3 58.12 37.76 -52.52
N MET A 4 58.89 36.95 -51.78
CA MET A 4 58.58 36.43 -50.46
C MET A 4 58.48 37.57 -49.44
N ILE A 5 57.41 37.62 -48.66
CA ILE A 5 57.35 38.35 -47.38
C ILE A 5 57.03 37.31 -46.30
N ARG A 6 58.01 37.05 -45.44
CA ARG A 6 57.85 36.31 -44.19
C ARG A 6 57.42 37.33 -43.13
N LEU A 7 56.29 37.09 -42.46
CA LEU A 7 55.97 37.77 -41.21
C LEU A 7 55.75 36.71 -40.13
N LEU A 8 56.58 36.79 -39.09
CA LEU A 8 56.52 35.94 -37.89
C LEU A 8 55.17 36.15 -37.20
N ALA A 9 54.41 35.08 -36.99
CA ALA A 9 53.33 35.05 -36.01
C ALA A 9 53.84 34.28 -34.78
N GLY A 10 54.02 35.01 -33.67
CA GLY A 10 54.41 34.42 -32.38
C GLY A 10 53.34 33.47 -31.88
N VAL A 11 53.75 32.25 -31.52
CA VAL A 11 52.88 31.25 -30.90
C VAL A 11 52.72 31.62 -29.43
N PHE A 12 51.57 32.19 -29.08
CA PHE A 12 51.18 32.40 -27.68
C PHE A 12 50.49 31.12 -27.18
N LEU A 13 51.23 30.28 -26.45
CA LEU A 13 50.69 29.05 -25.87
C LEU A 13 49.86 29.41 -24.64
N MET A 14 48.56 29.64 -24.83
CA MET A 14 47.62 29.89 -23.74
C MET A 14 47.25 28.54 -23.12
N SER A 15 47.85 28.21 -21.97
CA SER A 15 47.50 27.01 -21.21
C SER A 15 46.09 27.14 -20.65
N VAL A 16 45.13 26.53 -21.33
CA VAL A 16 43.75 26.40 -20.85
C VAL A 16 43.76 25.35 -19.73
N VAL A 17 43.80 25.81 -18.48
CA VAL A 17 43.52 24.96 -17.32
C VAL A 17 42.03 24.67 -17.34
N GLY A 18 41.64 23.55 -17.95
CA GLY A 18 40.28 23.04 -17.88
C GLY A 18 40.00 22.63 -16.44
N CYS A 19 39.10 23.35 -15.76
CA CYS A 19 38.44 22.82 -14.58
C CYS A 19 37.66 21.57 -15.01
N GLN A 20 38.22 20.40 -14.73
CA GLN A 20 37.44 19.17 -14.74
C GLN A 20 36.49 19.22 -13.53
N SER A 21 35.25 19.61 -13.80
CA SER A 21 34.15 19.40 -12.87
C SER A 21 34.06 17.91 -12.60
N GLY A 22 34.51 17.48 -11.43
CA GLY A 22 34.30 16.11 -10.97
C GLY A 22 32.80 15.83 -11.00
N SER A 23 32.39 14.85 -11.80
CA SER A 23 31.04 14.30 -11.79
C SER A 23 30.78 13.74 -10.39
N GLN A 24 30.06 14.50 -9.58
CA GLN A 24 29.48 14.00 -8.34
C GLN A 24 28.37 13.05 -8.76
N THR A 25 28.60 11.74 -8.61
CA THR A 25 27.52 10.75 -8.69
C THR A 25 26.62 10.98 -7.48
N GLU A 26 25.59 11.81 -7.63
CA GLU A 26 24.51 11.86 -6.65
C GLU A 26 23.85 10.48 -6.62
N ASN A 27 24.01 9.76 -5.51
CA ASN A 27 23.15 8.65 -5.14
C ASN A 27 21.76 9.21 -4.80
N GLY A 28 21.09 9.78 -5.81
CA GLY A 28 19.79 10.41 -5.66
C GLY A 28 18.71 9.36 -5.41
N ILE A 29 17.96 9.52 -4.32
CA ILE A 29 16.72 8.78 -4.13
C ILE A 29 15.79 9.15 -5.29
N THR A 30 15.47 8.17 -6.13
CA THR A 30 14.52 8.39 -7.23
C THR A 30 13.10 8.24 -6.69
N THR A 31 12.30 9.29 -6.81
CA THR A 31 10.87 9.26 -6.42
C THR A 31 10.00 9.12 -7.66
N SER A 32 8.97 8.28 -7.60
CA SER A 32 7.96 8.15 -8.65
C SER A 32 6.56 8.13 -8.05
N LEU A 33 5.62 8.77 -8.75
CA LEU A 33 4.19 8.66 -8.47
C LEU A 33 3.59 7.68 -9.48
N VAL A 34 2.96 6.62 -8.98
CA VAL A 34 2.33 5.59 -9.81
C VAL A 34 0.82 5.64 -9.55
N PRO A 35 0.04 6.25 -10.47
CA PRO A 35 -1.42 6.31 -10.32
C PRO A 35 -2.05 4.92 -10.29
N ILE A 36 -3.03 4.72 -9.41
CA ILE A 36 -3.82 3.48 -9.31
C ILE A 36 -5.20 3.71 -9.93
N GLY A 37 -5.96 4.64 -9.34
CA GLY A 37 -7.28 5.05 -9.78
C GLY A 37 -7.85 6.11 -8.84
N GLU A 38 -8.99 6.68 -9.22
CA GLU A 38 -9.68 7.71 -8.42
C GLU A 38 -10.33 7.09 -7.17
N GLY A 39 -10.12 7.71 -6.02
CA GLY A 39 -10.65 7.28 -4.73
C GLY A 39 -11.68 8.27 -4.15
N TRP A 40 -12.53 7.77 -3.26
CA TRP A 40 -13.36 8.64 -2.43
C TRP A 40 -12.50 9.66 -1.69
N SER A 41 -12.89 10.93 -1.81
CA SER A 41 -12.10 12.08 -1.33
C SER A 41 -12.92 13.14 -0.57
N GLN A 42 -14.19 12.87 -0.25
CA GLN A 42 -15.01 13.82 0.55
C GLN A 42 -14.75 13.67 2.06
N THR A 43 -14.10 12.60 2.49
CA THR A 43 -13.63 12.35 3.85
C THR A 43 -12.22 11.80 3.80
N SER A 44 -11.57 11.67 4.96
CA SER A 44 -10.23 11.09 5.08
C SER A 44 -10.21 9.56 5.16
N VAL A 45 -11.33 8.86 4.93
CA VAL A 45 -11.46 7.40 5.12
C VAL A 45 -10.38 6.57 4.40
N ASN A 46 -9.88 7.04 3.25
CA ASN A 46 -8.81 6.38 2.49
C ASN A 46 -7.39 6.73 2.96
N ALA A 47 -7.23 7.74 3.82
CA ALA A 47 -5.94 8.37 4.14
C ALA A 47 -5.70 8.55 5.65
N THR A 48 -6.33 7.75 6.50
CA THR A 48 -6.06 7.78 7.95
C THR A 48 -4.78 7.03 8.32
N ILE A 49 -4.16 7.40 9.45
CA ILE A 49 -2.90 6.80 9.92
C ILE A 49 -3.06 5.35 10.41
N PHE A 50 -4.27 4.98 10.79
CA PHE A 50 -4.61 3.68 11.40
C PHE A 50 -5.07 2.64 10.37
N ARG A 51 -4.84 2.88 9.07
CA ARG A 51 -4.97 1.85 8.03
C ARG A 51 -3.78 0.89 8.12
N LYS A 52 -3.99 -0.32 8.62
CA LYS A 52 -2.94 -1.32 8.90
C LYS A 52 -3.25 -2.63 8.16
N ASN A 53 -2.99 -2.72 6.87
CA ASN A 53 -2.35 -1.73 5.99
C ASN A 53 -3.32 -1.15 4.95
N SER A 54 -2.96 -0.01 4.34
CA SER A 54 -3.54 0.47 3.08
C SER A 54 -2.78 -0.03 1.84
N VAL A 55 -1.49 -0.33 2.02
CA VAL A 55 -0.57 -0.89 1.02
C VAL A 55 0.28 -1.96 1.70
N VAL A 56 0.40 -3.15 1.11
CA VAL A 56 1.27 -4.22 1.61
C VAL A 56 2.07 -4.82 0.47
N SER A 57 3.32 -5.21 0.72
CA SER A 57 4.18 -5.84 -0.28
C SER A 57 4.56 -7.26 0.16
N THR A 58 4.47 -8.20 -0.77
CA THR A 58 4.99 -9.56 -0.65
C THR A 58 6.25 -9.70 -1.49
N ALA A 59 6.80 -10.90 -1.64
CA ALA A 59 7.94 -11.14 -2.54
C ALA A 59 7.62 -10.81 -4.02
N ASN A 60 6.37 -10.99 -4.44
CA ASN A 60 5.97 -10.93 -5.85
C ASN A 60 5.21 -9.64 -6.19
N TYR A 61 4.35 -9.20 -5.28
CA TYR A 61 3.36 -8.17 -5.55
C TYR A 61 3.33 -7.07 -4.48
N GLN A 62 2.88 -5.90 -4.88
CA GLN A 62 2.37 -4.87 -3.98
C GLN A 62 0.85 -4.81 -4.13
N PHE A 63 0.13 -4.90 -3.02
CA PHE A 63 -1.32 -4.82 -2.93
C PHE A 63 -1.76 -3.50 -2.31
N VAL A 64 -2.90 -2.98 -2.76
CA VAL A 64 -3.52 -1.75 -2.26
C VAL A 64 -5.02 -1.97 -2.12
N ALA A 65 -5.62 -1.36 -1.10
CA ALA A 65 -7.08 -1.26 -0.99
C ALA A 65 -7.51 0.19 -0.76
N TYR A 66 -8.64 0.58 -1.32
CA TYR A 66 -9.26 1.89 -1.10
C TYR A 66 -10.75 1.84 -1.47
N TYR A 67 -11.52 2.83 -1.02
CA TYR A 67 -12.87 3.06 -1.53
C TYR A 67 -12.83 3.95 -2.76
N ASP A 68 -13.51 3.55 -3.83
CA ASP A 68 -13.73 4.42 -5.00
C ASP A 68 -14.81 5.48 -4.76
N SER A 69 -15.09 6.29 -5.78
CA SER A 69 -16.13 7.33 -5.74
C SER A 69 -17.56 6.80 -5.54
N SER A 70 -17.78 5.50 -5.76
CA SER A 70 -19.07 4.83 -5.55
C SER A 70 -19.19 4.14 -4.17
N ALA A 71 -18.23 4.41 -3.28
CA ALA A 71 -18.06 3.78 -1.98
C ALA A 71 -17.77 2.27 -2.03
N SER A 72 -17.36 1.75 -3.19
CA SER A 72 -17.01 0.34 -3.35
C SER A 72 -15.57 0.09 -2.90
N VAL A 73 -15.34 -1.04 -2.23
CA VAL A 73 -13.98 -1.50 -1.90
C VAL A 73 -13.31 -1.94 -3.19
N VAL A 74 -12.22 -1.27 -3.54
CA VAL A 74 -11.34 -1.60 -4.65
C VAL A 74 -10.06 -2.21 -4.10
N LEU A 75 -9.66 -3.33 -4.70
CA LEU A 75 -8.35 -3.92 -4.52
C LEU A 75 -7.53 -3.73 -5.79
N ALA A 76 -6.24 -3.45 -5.63
CA ALA A 76 -5.30 -3.40 -6.74
C ALA A 76 -4.03 -4.15 -6.38
N ARG A 77 -3.40 -4.79 -7.37
CA ARG A 77 -2.04 -5.33 -7.22
C ARG A 77 -1.17 -5.01 -8.42
N ARG A 78 0.13 -4.94 -8.20
CA ARG A 78 1.14 -4.87 -9.26
C ARG A 78 2.35 -5.71 -8.91
N LYS A 79 3.06 -6.20 -9.93
CA LYS A 79 4.39 -6.80 -9.71
C LYS A 79 5.39 -5.71 -9.34
N HIS A 80 6.39 -6.06 -8.53
CA HIS A 80 7.50 -5.14 -8.26
C HIS A 80 8.22 -4.75 -9.55
N GLY A 81 8.56 -3.46 -9.68
CA GLY A 81 9.17 -2.89 -10.88
C GLY A 81 8.23 -2.63 -12.05
N SER A 82 6.94 -2.98 -11.94
CA SER A 82 5.90 -2.58 -12.89
C SER A 82 5.15 -1.36 -12.39
N ASP A 83 4.73 -0.48 -13.29
CA ASP A 83 3.79 0.62 -12.99
C ASP A 83 2.35 0.29 -13.38
N SER A 84 2.12 -0.91 -13.94
CA SER A 84 0.79 -1.40 -14.32
C SER A 84 0.11 -2.12 -13.17
N TRP A 85 -1.08 -1.63 -12.80
CA TRP A 85 -1.96 -2.23 -11.80
C TRP A 85 -3.02 -3.12 -12.43
N GLU A 86 -3.21 -4.31 -11.84
CA GLU A 86 -4.45 -5.06 -11.95
C GLU A 86 -5.41 -4.53 -10.87
N ILE A 87 -6.62 -4.15 -11.26
CA ILE A 87 -7.59 -3.48 -10.38
C ILE A 87 -8.89 -4.27 -10.41
N HIS A 88 -9.45 -4.52 -9.23
CA HIS A 88 -10.69 -5.24 -9.05
C HIS A 88 -11.59 -4.50 -8.06
N GLN A 89 -12.75 -4.05 -8.55
CA GLN A 89 -13.83 -3.57 -7.69
C GLN A 89 -14.56 -4.78 -7.13
N THR A 90 -14.57 -4.92 -5.81
CA THR A 90 -15.17 -6.07 -5.13
C THR A 90 -16.69 -5.94 -5.04
N GLN A 91 -17.35 -7.00 -4.54
CA GLN A 91 -18.77 -6.99 -4.19
C GLN A 91 -19.13 -6.13 -2.97
N TYR A 92 -18.14 -5.54 -2.28
CA TYR A 92 -18.32 -4.86 -1.01
C TYR A 92 -18.31 -3.34 -1.13
N LYS A 93 -19.09 -2.71 -0.25
CA LYS A 93 -19.11 -1.27 -0.02
C LYS A 93 -18.85 -0.96 1.45
N GLY A 94 -18.55 0.30 1.74
CA GLY A 94 -18.50 0.82 3.10
C GLY A 94 -19.14 2.19 3.23
N ASN A 95 -19.36 2.63 4.46
CA ASN A 95 -19.85 3.96 4.78
C ASN A 95 -18.71 4.99 4.74
N VAL A 96 -18.37 5.42 3.54
CA VAL A 96 -17.29 6.40 3.27
C VAL A 96 -17.53 7.81 3.84
N HIS A 97 -18.75 8.11 4.28
CA HIS A 97 -19.05 9.38 4.96
C HIS A 97 -18.59 9.40 6.42
N ASP A 98 -18.19 8.25 6.97
CA ASP A 98 -17.54 8.15 8.27
C ASP A 98 -16.05 7.80 8.08
N ALA A 99 -15.16 8.70 8.53
CA ALA A 99 -13.72 8.51 8.37
C ALA A 99 -13.13 7.39 9.24
N HIS A 100 -13.88 6.86 10.21
CA HIS A 100 -13.46 5.71 11.02
C HIS A 100 -13.59 4.39 10.25
N ASN A 101 -14.43 4.35 9.20
CA ASN A 101 -14.83 3.15 8.46
C ASN A 101 -13.80 2.70 7.42
N VAL A 102 -12.53 2.73 7.81
CA VAL A 102 -11.37 2.45 6.98
C VAL A 102 -11.34 1.02 6.45
N ILE A 103 -10.44 0.77 5.50
CA ILE A 103 -10.05 -0.57 5.06
C ILE A 103 -8.63 -0.85 5.56
N SER A 104 -8.45 -2.03 6.15
CA SER A 104 -7.14 -2.63 6.47
C SER A 104 -6.97 -3.95 5.74
N LEU A 105 -5.82 -4.15 5.10
CA LEU A 105 -5.44 -5.39 4.42
C LEU A 105 -4.08 -5.94 4.89
N MET A 106 -3.89 -7.25 4.71
CA MET A 106 -2.61 -7.94 4.87
C MET A 106 -2.58 -9.19 4.00
N VAL A 107 -1.39 -9.70 3.70
CA VAL A 107 -1.21 -11.01 3.04
C VAL A 107 -0.54 -11.96 4.02
N ASP A 108 -1.09 -13.15 4.20
CA ASP A 108 -0.51 -14.19 5.06
C ASP A 108 0.64 -14.96 4.37
N GLY A 109 1.28 -15.87 5.10
CA GLY A 109 2.42 -16.67 4.62
C GLY A 109 2.10 -17.59 3.44
N ASP A 110 0.83 -18.00 3.30
CA ASP A 110 0.33 -18.79 2.15
C ASP A 110 -0.09 -17.91 0.97
N GLY A 111 0.04 -16.58 1.10
CA GLY A 111 -0.24 -15.63 0.05
C GLY A 111 -1.69 -15.19 -0.03
N TYR A 112 -2.57 -15.60 0.89
CA TYR A 112 -3.95 -15.16 0.88
C TYR A 112 -4.07 -13.72 1.38
N LEU A 113 -4.90 -12.93 0.69
CA LEU A 113 -5.23 -11.58 1.10
C LEU A 113 -6.31 -11.63 2.19
N HIS A 114 -6.08 -10.93 3.29
CA HIS A 114 -7.03 -10.71 4.37
C HIS A 114 -7.52 -9.27 4.32
N LEU A 115 -8.81 -9.07 4.48
CA LEU A 115 -9.43 -7.77 4.40
C LEU A 115 -10.44 -7.58 5.54
N SER A 116 -10.36 -6.43 6.21
CA SER A 116 -11.38 -5.98 7.16
C SER A 116 -11.68 -4.50 6.95
N TRP A 117 -12.97 -4.13 6.94
CA TRP A 117 -13.39 -2.80 6.52
C TRP A 117 -14.71 -2.31 7.15
N ASP A 118 -14.94 -1.00 7.14
CA ASP A 118 -16.25 -0.40 7.43
C ASP A 118 -16.74 -0.62 8.88
N HIS A 119 -15.94 -0.13 9.84
CA HIS A 119 -16.17 -0.33 11.27
C HIS A 119 -16.20 0.97 12.08
N HIS A 120 -17.37 1.28 12.64
CA HIS A 120 -17.52 2.21 13.75
C HIS A 120 -18.59 1.70 14.74
N ASN A 121 -18.17 0.75 15.58
CA ASN A 121 -18.99 0.04 16.57
C ASN A 121 -20.09 -0.84 15.93
N ASN A 122 -19.77 -1.53 14.84
CA ASN A 122 -20.68 -2.45 14.14
C ASN A 122 -20.08 -3.86 14.02
N PRO A 123 -20.86 -4.87 13.57
CA PRO A 123 -20.34 -6.22 13.41
C PRO A 123 -19.15 -6.30 12.47
N LEU A 124 -18.28 -7.29 12.72
CA LEU A 124 -17.09 -7.56 11.94
C LEU A 124 -17.45 -7.78 10.47
N ASN A 125 -16.69 -7.12 9.61
CA ASN A 125 -16.66 -7.35 8.17
C ASN A 125 -15.26 -7.85 7.90
N TYR A 126 -15.11 -9.15 7.75
CA TYR A 126 -13.84 -9.78 7.47
C TYR A 126 -14.03 -10.81 6.36
N CYS A 127 -13.08 -10.87 5.43
CA CYS A 127 -13.04 -11.89 4.40
C CYS A 127 -11.59 -12.18 4.01
N ARG A 128 -11.42 -13.27 3.26
CA ARG A 128 -10.14 -13.70 2.70
C ARG A 128 -10.29 -13.83 1.17
N SER A 129 -9.20 -13.69 0.43
CA SER A 129 -9.19 -14.03 -1.00
C SER A 129 -9.56 -15.50 -1.22
N LEU A 130 -10.13 -15.79 -2.39
CA LEU A 130 -10.51 -17.15 -2.78
C LEU A 130 -9.29 -18.05 -3.06
N SER A 131 -8.18 -17.45 -3.45
CA SER A 131 -6.90 -18.12 -3.72
C SER A 131 -5.72 -17.21 -3.38
N PRO A 132 -4.50 -17.77 -3.23
CA PRO A 132 -3.30 -16.98 -3.01
C PRO A 132 -3.12 -15.90 -4.07
N GLU A 133 -2.70 -14.73 -3.62
CA GLU A 133 -2.43 -13.51 -4.40
C GLU A 133 -3.65 -12.94 -5.16
N SER A 134 -4.83 -13.57 -5.10
CA SER A 134 -6.02 -13.14 -5.83
C SER A 134 -6.64 -11.86 -5.27
N LEU A 135 -7.21 -11.05 -6.17
CA LEU A 135 -8.04 -9.90 -5.80
C LEU A 135 -9.52 -10.27 -5.59
N GLU A 136 -9.91 -11.50 -5.91
CA GLU A 136 -11.28 -11.99 -5.69
C GLU A 136 -11.48 -12.42 -4.25
N LEU A 137 -12.45 -11.80 -3.58
CA LEU A 137 -12.75 -12.03 -2.16
C LEU A 137 -13.91 -13.02 -1.98
N GLY A 138 -13.75 -13.92 -1.02
CA GLY A 138 -14.83 -14.78 -0.55
C GLY A 138 -15.89 -14.03 0.26
N PRO A 139 -16.93 -14.74 0.76
CA PRO A 139 -17.97 -14.13 1.59
C PRO A 139 -17.43 -13.60 2.92
N LYS A 140 -18.22 -12.74 3.58
CA LYS A 140 -17.94 -12.31 4.95
C LYS A 140 -17.92 -13.53 5.88
N ARG A 141 -16.97 -13.58 6.79
CA ARG A 141 -16.83 -14.65 7.79
C ARG A 141 -16.44 -14.08 9.15
N PRO A 142 -16.82 -14.75 10.25
CA PRO A 142 -16.24 -14.44 11.56
C PRO A 142 -14.75 -14.78 11.58
N MET A 143 -14.00 -14.29 12.56
CA MET A 143 -12.67 -14.85 12.86
C MET A 143 -12.80 -15.97 13.89
N ILE A 144 -13.33 -15.65 15.06
CA ILE A 144 -13.60 -16.58 16.15
C ILE A 144 -15.07 -16.57 16.59
N GLY A 145 -15.85 -15.59 16.13
CA GLY A 145 -17.29 -15.43 16.42
C GLY A 145 -17.61 -14.76 17.76
N GLY A 146 -16.64 -14.67 18.68
CA GLY A 146 -16.73 -13.93 19.94
C GLY A 146 -16.16 -12.52 19.82
N ASN A 147 -16.76 -11.55 20.53
CA ASN A 147 -16.33 -10.14 20.58
C ASN A 147 -16.38 -9.38 19.23
N GLU A 148 -17.11 -9.90 18.24
CA GLU A 148 -17.11 -9.38 16.85
C GLU A 148 -18.33 -8.52 16.49
N GLN A 149 -19.14 -8.06 17.45
CA GLN A 149 -20.40 -7.33 17.16
C GLN A 149 -20.27 -5.80 17.17
N THR A 150 -19.18 -5.27 17.73
CA THR A 150 -18.99 -3.85 18.08
C THR A 150 -17.56 -3.42 17.75
N VAL A 151 -17.14 -3.69 16.52
CA VAL A 151 -15.76 -3.52 16.06
C VAL A 151 -15.48 -2.08 15.62
N SER A 152 -14.26 -1.60 15.87
CA SER A 152 -13.63 -0.41 15.29
C SER A 152 -12.13 -0.64 15.09
N TYR A 153 -11.55 0.05 14.11
CA TYR A 153 -10.10 0.09 13.86
C TYR A 153 -9.49 -1.30 13.63
N PRO A 154 -9.86 -2.00 12.54
CA PRO A 154 -9.24 -3.27 12.21
C PRO A 154 -7.77 -3.07 11.85
N GLU A 155 -6.89 -3.89 12.40
CA GLU A 155 -5.45 -3.82 12.14
C GLU A 155 -4.86 -5.22 11.97
N PHE A 156 -4.06 -5.40 10.93
CA PHE A 156 -3.34 -6.65 10.69
C PHE A 156 -1.82 -6.45 10.87
N TYR A 157 -1.17 -7.49 11.39
CA TYR A 157 0.28 -7.56 11.52
C TYR A 157 0.76 -8.94 11.09
N ALA A 158 1.71 -8.99 10.16
CA ALA A 158 2.34 -10.25 9.78
C ALA A 158 3.32 -10.72 10.87
N LEU A 159 3.31 -12.02 11.16
CA LEU A 159 4.25 -12.67 12.06
C LEU A 159 5.36 -13.40 11.27
N PRO A 160 6.54 -13.65 11.87
CA PRO A 160 7.68 -14.28 11.17
C PRO A 160 7.41 -15.70 10.64
N ASP A 161 6.45 -16.40 11.22
CA ASP A 161 6.01 -17.75 10.82
C ASP A 161 4.96 -17.72 9.69
N GLY A 162 4.58 -16.54 9.20
CA GLY A 162 3.57 -16.38 8.15
C GLY A 162 2.15 -16.17 8.68
N ASP A 163 1.93 -16.40 9.98
CA ASP A 163 0.66 -16.11 10.63
C ASP A 163 0.35 -14.62 10.63
N LEU A 164 -0.90 -14.29 10.96
CA LEU A 164 -1.32 -12.90 11.17
C LEU A 164 -1.77 -12.69 12.60
N LEU A 165 -1.46 -11.53 13.16
CA LEU A 165 -2.26 -10.94 14.23
C LEU A 165 -3.32 -10.04 13.64
N PHE A 166 -4.52 -10.09 14.22
CA PHE A 166 -5.59 -9.15 13.96
C PHE A 166 -5.99 -8.47 15.26
N ALA A 167 -5.77 -7.16 15.32
CA ALA A 167 -6.17 -6.33 16.43
C ALA A 167 -7.39 -5.49 16.05
N TYR A 168 -8.27 -5.25 17.01
CA TYR A 168 -9.38 -4.32 16.87
C TYR A 168 -9.84 -3.80 18.23
N ARG A 169 -10.54 -2.67 18.21
CA ARG A 169 -11.29 -2.21 19.38
C ARG A 169 -12.68 -2.82 19.37
N GLU A 170 -13.02 -3.55 20.42
CA GLU A 170 -14.40 -3.94 20.74
C GLU A 170 -15.03 -2.88 21.64
N GLY A 171 -16.28 -2.53 21.37
CA GLY A 171 -17.01 -1.51 22.13
C GLY A 171 -16.80 -0.08 21.62
N GLY A 172 -17.48 0.86 22.28
CA GLY A 172 -17.59 2.25 21.87
C GLY A 172 -16.79 3.22 22.73
N SER A 173 -17.16 4.50 22.63
CA SER A 173 -16.57 5.53 23.48
C SER A 173 -16.88 5.26 24.96
N GLY A 174 -15.84 5.23 25.80
CA GLY A 174 -15.95 5.02 27.24
C GLY A 174 -15.89 3.55 27.70
N ASN A 175 -15.95 2.58 26.80
CA ASN A 175 -15.86 1.15 27.13
C ASN A 175 -15.07 0.32 26.11
N GLY A 176 -14.21 0.96 25.31
CA GLY A 176 -13.40 0.28 24.31
C GLY A 176 -12.38 -0.68 24.92
N ASN A 177 -12.33 -1.91 24.43
CA ASN A 177 -11.37 -2.94 24.80
C ASN A 177 -10.53 -3.36 23.59
N LEU A 178 -9.23 -3.60 23.79
CA LEU A 178 -8.37 -4.19 22.77
C LEU A 178 -8.63 -5.69 22.71
N VAL A 179 -8.97 -6.17 21.52
CA VAL A 179 -9.01 -7.61 21.21
C VAL A 179 -7.88 -7.92 20.24
N LEU A 180 -7.19 -9.04 20.47
CA LEU A 180 -6.10 -9.52 19.64
C LEU A 180 -6.34 -11.00 19.30
N ASN A 181 -6.58 -11.27 18.02
CA ASN A 181 -6.68 -12.61 17.47
C ASN A 181 -5.38 -12.98 16.78
N ARG A 182 -5.03 -14.27 16.78
CA ARG A 182 -4.00 -14.84 15.91
C ARG A 182 -4.69 -15.73 14.89
N TYR A 183 -4.29 -15.58 13.63
CA TYR A 183 -4.66 -16.46 12.54
C TYR A 183 -3.51 -17.43 12.31
N ASP A 184 -3.71 -18.69 12.68
CA ASP A 184 -2.71 -19.77 12.58
C ASP A 184 -2.84 -20.49 11.26
N LEU A 185 -1.85 -20.38 10.37
CA LEU A 185 -1.86 -21.03 9.06
C LEU A 185 -2.08 -22.55 9.12
N ASN A 186 -1.74 -23.20 10.22
CA ASN A 186 -1.89 -24.65 10.40
C ASN A 186 -3.27 -25.04 10.94
N ASP A 187 -4.07 -24.09 11.44
CA ASP A 187 -5.39 -24.32 12.01
C ASP A 187 -6.43 -23.39 11.36
N GLN A 188 -6.87 -23.80 10.18
CA GLN A 188 -7.76 -23.05 9.29
C GLN A 188 -9.18 -23.63 9.22
N CYS A 189 -9.53 -24.45 10.22
CA CYS A 189 -10.78 -25.21 10.28
C CYS A 189 -12.03 -24.32 10.44
#